data_AF-A0A7L4TMK2-F1
#
_entry.id   AF-A0A7L4TMK2-F1
#
_cell.length_a   1.000
_cell.length_b   1.000
_cell.length_c   1.000
_cell.angle_alpha   90.00
_cell.angle_beta   90.00
_cell.angle_gamma   90.00
#
_symmetry.space_group_name_H-M   'P 1'
#
loop_
_entity.id
_entity.type
_entity.pdbx_description
1 polymer ?
#
loop_
_entity_poly.entity_id
_entity_poly.type
_entity_poly.pdbx_seq_one_letter_code
_entity_poly.pdbx_strand_id
1 'polypeptide(L)'
;MRYKPMNYLKTKLLLLICLISLFSCKKEIKTVTKKSKPNTDTIAVAEPKKEKVILTEIESNFLKKLIEDETNGHEYREKQINESPYYVSIAEEDPYTVYFSIVAKADFNNDGIIDYIVNRSSEGMLGGNVHTNQQYMYCIMKDEINEKETHSILGYAPFSYNIIDEAKFMDNKLKVDITQNFRTYMSEDIKSTSLSFIYKNGNVYEESYLSDCELAKLKSKTIFNNIPEVEKRIRSIDMHNYTETIEEVYKKNDTIITANLEGCDNLTLSFDTNYNVEADKMDDTEFRKVTALQLLDFLAQHTQFSAEINVIISYYKKHKINDEFIEDVPGFGFRILIQKNNENKKQLRFLIDLKKIVNPKQDENWEIATRARG
;
A
#
# COMPACT_ATOMS: atom_id res chain seq x y z
N MET A 1 -8.35 19.71 -58.12
CA MET A 1 -9.26 18.54 -58.17
C MET A 1 -9.99 18.52 -56.84
N ARG A 2 -11.20 19.05 -56.62
CA ARG A 2 -12.54 18.92 -57.26
C ARG A 2 -13.15 17.51 -57.14
N TYR A 3 -14.25 17.48 -56.37
CA TYR A 3 -15.34 16.49 -56.26
C TYR A 3 -15.05 15.16 -55.56
N LYS A 4 -15.93 14.55 -54.76
CA LYS A 4 -17.09 14.90 -53.88
C LYS A 4 -17.52 13.52 -53.30
N PRO A 5 -18.18 13.46 -52.13
CA PRO A 5 -18.69 12.23 -51.55
C PRO A 5 -20.06 11.86 -52.14
N MET A 6 -20.45 10.58 -52.06
CA MET A 6 -21.76 10.10 -52.51
C MET A 6 -22.52 9.38 -51.39
N ASN A 7 -23.60 10.04 -50.97
CA ASN A 7 -24.76 9.50 -50.26
C ASN A 7 -25.48 8.44 -51.10
N TYR A 8 -26.23 7.53 -50.47
CA TYR A 8 -27.68 7.33 -50.70
C TYR A 8 -28.23 6.34 -49.63
N LEU A 9 -29.21 6.70 -48.78
CA LEU A 9 -30.68 6.65 -49.00
C LEU A 9 -31.16 5.19 -49.29
N LYS A 10 -32.20 4.59 -48.69
CA LYS A 10 -33.53 5.13 -48.32
C LYS A 10 -34.45 3.98 -47.77
N THR A 11 -35.39 4.32 -46.87
CA THR A 11 -36.80 3.81 -46.72
C THR A 11 -37.07 2.36 -46.27
N LYS A 12 -38.17 1.95 -45.59
CA LYS A 12 -39.58 2.41 -45.33
C LYS A 12 -40.12 1.57 -44.13
N LEU A 13 -40.84 2.11 -43.13
CA LEU A 13 -42.31 2.32 -43.02
C LEU A 13 -43.19 1.05 -42.86
N LEU A 14 -43.86 0.90 -41.69
CA LEU A 14 -45.32 0.64 -41.45
C LEU A 14 -45.49 0.38 -39.92
N LEU A 15 -46.26 1.08 -39.06
CA LEU A 15 -47.62 1.67 -39.02
C LEU A 15 -48.72 0.66 -38.59
N LEU A 16 -49.52 1.08 -37.58
CA LEU A 16 -50.94 0.76 -37.21
C LEU A 16 -51.09 0.36 -35.72
N ILE A 17 -51.49 1.22 -34.77
CA ILE A 17 -52.75 1.96 -34.50
C ILE A 17 -53.94 1.05 -34.10
N CYS A 18 -54.60 1.43 -32.98
CA CYS A 18 -56.05 1.42 -32.67
C CYS A 18 -56.41 0.67 -31.36
N LEU A 19 -57.32 1.10 -30.48
CA LEU A 19 -58.32 2.20 -30.47
C LEU A 19 -59.01 2.27 -29.08
N ILE A 20 -59.60 3.45 -28.80
CA ILE A 20 -60.87 3.72 -28.08
C ILE A 20 -60.87 3.47 -26.56
N SER A 21 -60.82 4.49 -25.69
CA SER A 21 -61.72 5.62 -25.44
C SER A 21 -63.04 5.25 -24.72
N LEU A 22 -63.44 6.07 -23.74
CA LEU A 22 -64.71 6.83 -23.67
C LEU A 22 -65.07 7.21 -22.20
N PHE A 23 -65.24 8.53 -21.95
CA PHE A 23 -66.32 9.21 -21.20
C PHE A 23 -66.66 8.78 -19.73
N SER A 24 -67.06 9.62 -18.75
CA SER A 24 -67.48 11.02 -18.67
C SER A 24 -67.84 11.39 -17.20
N CYS A 25 -67.57 12.65 -16.84
CA CYS A 25 -68.29 13.59 -15.94
C CYS A 25 -68.65 13.33 -14.44
N LYS A 26 -68.16 14.29 -13.65
CA LYS A 26 -68.82 15.16 -12.62
C LYS A 26 -68.94 14.68 -11.16
N LYS A 27 -68.22 15.36 -10.25
CA LYS A 27 -68.68 16.56 -9.51
C LYS A 27 -67.55 17.16 -8.65
N GLU A 28 -67.30 18.47 -8.79
CA GLU A 28 -66.66 19.29 -7.75
C GLU A 28 -67.71 19.70 -6.72
N ILE A 29 -67.40 19.52 -5.42
CA ILE A 29 -67.87 20.38 -4.33
C ILE A 29 -66.67 20.68 -3.43
N LYS A 30 -66.47 21.97 -3.16
CA LYS A 30 -65.33 22.57 -2.45
C LYS A 30 -65.40 22.40 -0.93
N THR A 31 -64.20 22.45 -0.32
CA THR A 31 -63.85 22.83 1.08
C THR A 31 -64.32 21.86 2.18
N VAL A 32 -63.46 21.29 3.04
CA VAL A 32 -62.63 21.96 4.06
C VAL A 32 -61.39 21.09 4.41
N THR A 33 -60.30 21.79 4.71
CA THR A 33 -59.00 21.39 5.31
C THR A 33 -58.95 20.18 6.25
N LYS A 34 -58.02 19.24 5.97
CA LYS A 34 -56.95 18.77 6.91
C LYS A 34 -56.06 17.73 6.21
N LYS A 35 -54.74 17.98 6.22
CA LYS A 35 -53.70 17.04 5.76
C LYS A 35 -53.76 15.74 6.57
N SER A 36 -53.90 14.60 5.91
CA SER A 36 -53.58 13.27 6.45
C SER A 36 -52.70 12.49 5.46
N LYS A 37 -51.76 11.74 6.02
CA LYS A 37 -50.66 11.00 5.39
C LYS A 37 -51.11 10.00 4.31
N PRO A 38 -50.34 9.80 3.22
CA PRO A 38 -50.32 8.53 2.51
C PRO A 38 -49.28 7.58 3.12
N ASN A 39 -49.73 6.36 3.40
CA ASN A 39 -48.88 5.19 3.64
C ASN A 39 -48.00 4.92 2.41
N THR A 40 -46.71 4.70 2.64
CA THR A 40 -45.87 3.89 1.76
C THR A 40 -45.11 2.93 2.66
N ASP A 41 -45.60 1.70 2.70
CA ASP A 41 -44.88 0.53 3.19
C ASP A 41 -43.57 0.43 2.42
N THR A 42 -42.49 0.86 3.06
CA THR A 42 -41.13 0.53 2.62
C THR A 42 -40.72 -0.63 3.49
N ILE A 43 -40.72 -1.84 2.91
CA ILE A 43 -40.09 -3.00 3.54
C ILE A 43 -38.62 -2.65 3.66
N ALA A 44 -38.21 -2.23 4.87
CA ALA A 44 -36.82 -2.10 5.22
C ALA A 44 -36.19 -3.48 5.03
N VAL A 45 -35.30 -3.60 4.04
CA VAL A 45 -34.38 -4.74 3.95
C VAL A 45 -33.56 -4.66 5.22
N ALA A 46 -33.91 -5.52 6.19
CA ALA A 46 -33.18 -5.64 7.43
C ALA A 46 -31.75 -6.06 7.06
N GLU A 47 -30.78 -5.22 7.42
CA GLU A 47 -29.38 -5.63 7.44
C GLU A 47 -29.29 -6.95 8.23
N PRO A 48 -28.58 -7.97 7.72
CA PRO A 48 -28.43 -9.21 8.45
C PRO A 48 -27.81 -8.88 9.81
N LYS A 49 -28.53 -9.21 10.89
CA LYS A 49 -28.02 -9.13 12.26
C LYS A 49 -26.72 -9.95 12.30
N LYS A 50 -25.58 -9.26 12.36
CA LYS A 50 -24.27 -9.90 12.58
C LYS A 50 -24.39 -10.76 13.84
N GLU A 51 -24.13 -12.06 13.69
CA GLU A 51 -24.13 -13.00 14.80
C GLU A 51 -23.15 -12.51 15.87
N LYS A 52 -23.58 -12.49 17.14
CA LYS A 52 -22.72 -12.09 18.24
C LYS A 52 -21.62 -13.12 18.42
N VAL A 53 -20.37 -12.75 18.14
CA VAL A 53 -19.20 -13.60 18.37
C VAL A 53 -18.83 -13.52 19.85
N ILE A 54 -19.04 -14.62 20.59
CA ILE A 54 -18.62 -14.73 21.99
C ILE A 54 -17.16 -15.20 22.01
N LEU A 55 -16.27 -14.35 22.50
CA LEU A 55 -14.84 -14.65 22.62
C LEU A 55 -14.57 -15.51 23.85
N THR A 56 -13.56 -16.37 23.76
CA THR A 56 -12.98 -17.05 24.92
C THR A 56 -12.28 -16.06 25.85
N GLU A 57 -11.95 -16.48 27.08
CA GLU A 57 -11.24 -15.62 28.04
C GLU A 57 -9.86 -15.18 27.52
N ILE A 58 -9.11 -16.09 26.89
CA ILE A 58 -7.80 -15.80 26.30
C ILE A 58 -7.94 -14.77 25.18
N GLU A 59 -8.84 -15.00 24.21
CA GLU A 59 -9.10 -14.08 23.09
C GLU A 59 -9.57 -12.70 23.61
N SER A 60 -10.41 -12.68 24.64
CA SER A 60 -10.89 -11.46 25.29
C SER A 60 -9.74 -10.69 25.95
N ASN A 61 -8.84 -11.38 26.65
CA ASN A 61 -7.68 -10.76 27.30
C ASN A 61 -6.68 -10.23 26.27
N PHE A 62 -6.46 -10.95 25.18
CA PHE A 62 -5.64 -10.48 24.06
C PHE A 62 -6.19 -9.19 23.44
N LEU A 63 -7.49 -9.14 23.10
CA LEU A 63 -8.08 -7.90 22.56
C LEU A 63 -8.09 -6.74 23.57
N LYS A 64 -8.23 -7.02 24.87
CA LYS A 64 -8.09 -5.98 25.91
C LYS A 64 -6.69 -5.39 25.94
N LYS A 65 -5.65 -6.24 25.82
CA LYS A 65 -4.26 -5.78 25.69
C LYS A 65 -4.10 -4.87 24.48
N LEU A 66 -4.63 -5.24 23.31
CA LEU A 66 -4.56 -4.38 22.12
C LEU A 66 -5.21 -3.01 22.34
N ILE A 67 -6.36 -2.96 23.04
CA ILE A 67 -6.99 -1.69 23.42
C ILE A 67 -6.09 -0.90 24.38
N GLU A 68 -5.46 -1.55 25.35
CA GLU A 68 -4.54 -0.90 26.30
C GLU A 68 -3.32 -0.33 25.58
N ASP A 69 -2.70 -1.10 24.70
CA ASP A 69 -1.57 -0.68 23.86
C ASP A 69 -1.96 0.50 22.96
N GLU A 70 -3.15 0.45 22.34
CA GLU A 70 -3.69 1.56 21.52
C GLU A 70 -3.90 2.83 22.35
N THR A 71 -4.44 2.69 23.55
CA THR A 71 -4.64 3.86 24.42
C THR A 71 -3.33 4.43 24.94
N ASN A 72 -2.27 3.65 25.13
CA ASN A 72 -0.95 4.09 25.61
C ASN A 72 -0.99 5.14 26.77
N GLY A 73 -1.96 5.02 27.68
CA GLY A 73 -2.17 5.97 28.79
C GLY A 73 -2.95 7.26 28.47
N HIS A 74 -3.40 7.45 27.23
CA HIS A 74 -4.29 8.53 26.80
C HIS A 74 -5.69 8.39 27.42
N GLU A 75 -6.35 9.53 27.68
CA GLU A 75 -7.74 9.55 28.12
C GLU A 75 -8.68 9.09 27.00
N TYR A 76 -9.74 8.36 27.37
CA TYR A 76 -10.76 7.89 26.43
C TYR A 76 -12.16 8.36 26.85
N ARG A 77 -13.00 8.69 25.86
CA ARG A 77 -14.39 9.09 26.05
C ARG A 77 -15.30 7.90 26.29
N GLU A 78 -15.03 6.82 25.55
CA GLU A 78 -15.85 5.63 25.54
C GLU A 78 -14.99 4.39 25.29
N LYS A 79 -15.37 3.26 25.89
CA LYS A 79 -14.70 1.96 25.72
C LYS A 79 -15.73 0.84 25.86
N GLN A 80 -15.72 -0.12 24.93
CA GLN A 80 -16.51 -1.35 24.99
C GLN A 80 -15.60 -2.55 24.81
N ILE A 81 -15.65 -3.48 25.76
CA ILE A 81 -14.83 -4.70 25.78
C ILE A 81 -15.63 -5.94 26.18
N ASN A 82 -16.96 -5.86 26.11
CA ASN A 82 -17.85 -6.97 26.50
C ASN A 82 -18.29 -7.82 25.31
N GLU A 83 -18.28 -7.27 24.09
CA GLU A 83 -18.64 -7.97 22.86
C GLU A 83 -17.77 -7.48 21.69
N SER A 84 -17.40 -8.38 20.78
CA SER A 84 -16.64 -8.06 19.58
C SER A 84 -17.52 -7.34 18.54
N PRO A 85 -17.03 -6.29 17.86
CA PRO A 85 -15.69 -5.71 17.96
C PRO A 85 -15.48 -4.92 19.25
N TYR A 86 -14.28 -5.04 19.82
CA TYR A 86 -13.87 -4.19 20.96
C TYR A 86 -13.51 -2.82 20.42
N TYR A 87 -13.82 -1.75 21.16
CA TYR A 87 -13.45 -0.42 20.73
C TYR A 87 -13.09 0.52 21.87
N VAL A 88 -12.34 1.56 21.52
CA VAL A 88 -12.01 2.69 22.38
C VAL A 88 -12.05 3.99 21.58
N SER A 89 -12.64 5.03 22.16
CA SER A 89 -12.70 6.38 21.59
C SER A 89 -11.74 7.29 22.34
N ILE A 90 -10.66 7.70 21.69
CA ILE A 90 -9.57 8.46 22.31
C ILE A 90 -9.92 9.96 22.30
N ALA A 91 -9.72 10.60 23.46
CA ALA A 91 -10.13 11.97 23.72
C ALA A 91 -8.96 12.96 23.46
N GLU A 92 -8.55 13.09 22.21
CA GLU A 92 -7.51 14.06 21.79
C GLU A 92 -8.10 15.32 21.14
N GLU A 93 -7.24 16.27 20.75
CA GLU A 93 -7.62 17.45 19.96
C GLU A 93 -8.38 17.04 18.69
N ASP A 94 -7.91 15.98 18.03
CA ASP A 94 -8.59 15.28 16.94
C ASP A 94 -9.04 13.89 17.42
N PRO A 95 -10.27 13.75 17.96
CA PRO A 95 -10.73 12.49 18.51
C PRO A 95 -10.91 11.45 17.42
N TYR A 96 -10.60 10.19 17.76
CA TYR A 96 -10.81 9.05 16.88
C TYR A 96 -11.24 7.83 17.69
N THR A 97 -11.93 6.91 17.02
CA THR A 97 -12.37 5.63 17.60
C THR A 97 -11.67 4.51 16.87
N VAL A 98 -11.12 3.56 17.63
CA VAL A 98 -10.43 2.38 17.11
C VAL A 98 -11.22 1.14 17.49
N TYR A 99 -11.38 0.23 16.53
CA TYR A 99 -12.10 -1.03 16.65
C TYR A 99 -11.13 -2.18 16.39
N PHE A 100 -11.25 -3.25 17.17
CA PHE A 100 -10.49 -4.49 17.02
C PHE A 100 -11.43 -5.69 16.97
N SER A 101 -11.19 -6.60 16.03
CA SER A 101 -11.92 -7.87 15.94
C SER A 101 -11.02 -8.98 15.40
N ILE A 102 -11.11 -10.17 16.00
CA ILE A 102 -10.40 -11.35 15.50
C ILE A 102 -11.12 -11.84 14.23
N VAL A 103 -10.40 -11.87 13.12
CA VAL A 103 -10.84 -12.38 11.82
C VAL A 103 -10.54 -13.88 11.71
N ALA A 104 -9.38 -14.30 12.20
CA ALA A 104 -8.93 -15.68 12.13
C ALA A 104 -8.01 -16.06 13.29
N LYS A 105 -7.90 -17.36 13.52
CA LYS A 105 -6.94 -17.97 14.44
C LYS A 105 -6.36 -19.25 13.84
N ALA A 106 -5.05 -19.40 13.92
CA ALA A 106 -4.34 -20.63 13.58
C ALA A 106 -2.92 -20.53 14.15
N ASP A 107 -2.19 -21.63 14.19
CA ASP A 107 -0.75 -21.60 14.43
C ASP A 107 -0.03 -21.35 13.09
N PHE A 108 0.29 -20.09 12.78
CA PHE A 108 0.83 -19.69 11.48
C PHE A 108 2.31 -20.06 11.34
N ASN A 109 3.06 -20.04 12.46
CA ASN A 109 4.50 -20.28 12.47
C ASN A 109 4.87 -21.75 12.84
N ASN A 110 3.88 -22.57 13.23
CA ASN A 110 4.00 -23.96 13.67
C ASN A 110 4.83 -24.15 14.96
N ASP A 111 4.75 -23.21 15.90
CA ASP A 111 5.43 -23.30 17.20
C ASP A 111 4.56 -23.87 18.33
N GLY A 112 3.30 -24.22 18.02
CA GLY A 112 2.33 -24.78 18.96
C GLY A 112 1.51 -23.72 19.72
N ILE A 113 1.74 -22.43 19.46
CA ILE A 113 0.97 -21.32 20.02
C ILE A 113 -0.03 -20.82 18.96
N ILE A 114 -1.25 -20.49 19.39
CA ILE A 114 -2.26 -19.94 18.47
C ILE A 114 -1.93 -18.48 18.17
N ASP A 115 -1.83 -18.17 16.89
CA ASP A 115 -1.71 -16.83 16.34
C ASP A 115 -3.07 -16.26 15.90
N TYR A 116 -3.14 -14.95 15.71
CA TYR A 116 -4.36 -14.24 15.36
C TYR A 116 -4.21 -13.37 14.12
N ILE A 117 -5.27 -13.28 13.31
CA ILE A 117 -5.46 -12.17 12.37
C ILE A 117 -6.50 -11.24 12.98
N VAL A 118 -6.15 -9.98 13.21
CA VAL A 118 -7.02 -8.96 13.79
C VAL A 118 -7.32 -7.90 12.75
N ASN A 119 -8.60 -7.61 12.52
CA ASN A 119 -9.02 -6.41 11.80
C ASN A 119 -9.01 -5.25 12.78
N ARG A 120 -8.08 -4.30 12.58
CA ARG A 120 -8.05 -3.01 13.26
C ARG A 120 -8.56 -1.95 12.29
N SER A 121 -9.63 -1.27 12.67
CA SER A 121 -10.13 -0.11 11.93
C SER A 121 -10.19 1.10 12.83
N SER A 122 -9.94 2.29 12.29
CA SER A 122 -10.12 3.54 13.02
C SER A 122 -10.95 4.53 12.23
N GLU A 123 -11.69 5.37 12.93
CA GLU A 123 -12.50 6.46 12.38
C GLU A 123 -12.26 7.74 13.18
N GLY A 124 -11.78 8.79 12.51
CA GLY A 124 -11.54 10.10 13.12
C GLY A 124 -12.76 11.03 13.18
N MET A 125 -12.51 12.25 13.67
CA MET A 125 -13.51 13.31 13.80
C MET A 125 -14.24 13.54 12.47
N LEU A 126 -15.55 13.72 12.54
CA LEU A 126 -16.49 13.89 11.42
C LEU A 126 -16.89 12.64 10.64
N GLY A 127 -16.37 11.45 10.97
CA GLY A 127 -16.90 10.16 10.52
C GLY A 127 -17.08 10.05 8.99
N GLY A 128 -16.09 9.47 8.31
CA GLY A 128 -16.20 9.17 6.89
C GLY A 128 -14.87 8.74 6.30
N ASN A 129 -14.92 8.28 5.05
CA ASN A 129 -13.79 7.68 4.34
C ASN A 129 -12.47 8.50 4.36
N VAL A 130 -12.51 9.81 4.60
CA VAL A 130 -11.30 10.66 4.69
C VAL A 130 -10.54 10.47 6.01
N HIS A 131 -11.20 9.95 7.04
CA HIS A 131 -10.66 9.76 8.38
C HIS A 131 -10.73 8.29 8.83
N THR A 132 -11.03 7.38 7.90
CA THR A 132 -11.08 5.95 8.17
C THR A 132 -9.77 5.30 7.77
N ASN A 133 -9.24 4.42 8.61
CA ASN A 133 -8.17 3.51 8.24
C ASN A 133 -8.57 2.07 8.59
N GLN A 134 -8.04 1.11 7.85
CA GLN A 134 -8.23 -0.30 8.13
C GLN A 134 -6.94 -1.06 7.86
N GLN A 135 -6.60 -1.98 8.76
CA GLN A 135 -5.49 -2.90 8.59
C GLN A 135 -5.85 -4.29 9.11
N TYR A 136 -5.30 -5.32 8.47
CA TYR A 136 -5.32 -6.69 8.94
C TYR A 136 -3.95 -7.01 9.56
N MET A 137 -3.93 -7.20 10.87
CA MET A 137 -2.74 -7.47 11.66
C MET A 137 -2.59 -8.97 11.86
N TYR A 138 -1.50 -9.55 11.36
CA TYR A 138 -1.05 -10.89 11.72
C TYR A 138 -0.22 -10.78 12.99
N CYS A 139 -0.81 -11.17 14.10
CA CYS A 139 -0.22 -11.15 15.43
C CYS A 139 0.38 -12.54 15.69
N ILE A 140 1.69 -12.68 15.54
CA ILE A 140 2.42 -13.92 15.82
C ILE A 140 2.75 -13.94 17.30
N MET A 141 2.25 -14.93 18.01
CA MET A 141 2.21 -14.94 19.46
C MET A 141 3.49 -15.52 20.06
N LYS A 142 3.90 -14.98 21.20
CA LYS A 142 4.97 -15.52 22.05
C LYS A 142 4.40 -16.40 23.15
N ASP A 143 3.22 -16.03 23.63
CA ASP A 143 2.41 -16.71 24.63
C ASP A 143 0.94 -16.35 24.40
N GLU A 144 0.03 -16.78 25.27
CA GLU A 144 -1.41 -16.60 25.10
C GLU A 144 -1.88 -15.13 24.95
N ILE A 145 -1.07 -14.15 25.39
CA ILE A 145 -1.47 -12.73 25.45
C ILE A 145 -0.46 -11.82 24.74
N ASN A 146 0.83 -12.17 24.72
CA ASN A 146 1.88 -11.32 24.19
C ASN A 146 2.28 -11.72 22.78
N GLU A 147 2.36 -10.72 21.90
CA GLU A 147 2.87 -10.86 20.55
C GLU A 147 4.40 -10.96 20.56
N LYS A 148 4.95 -11.84 19.74
CA LYS A 148 6.37 -11.89 19.39
C LYS A 148 6.68 -10.89 18.28
N GLU A 149 5.84 -10.87 17.26
CA GLU A 149 5.96 -9.99 16.09
C GLU A 149 4.58 -9.75 15.48
N THR A 150 4.44 -8.61 14.80
CA THR A 150 3.19 -8.22 14.16
C THR A 150 3.45 -7.72 12.76
N HIS A 151 2.72 -8.26 11.79
CA HIS A 151 2.79 -7.88 10.37
C HIS A 151 1.44 -7.33 9.94
N SER A 152 1.42 -6.26 9.15
CA SER A 152 0.16 -5.60 8.78
C SER A 152 -0.04 -5.53 7.28
N ILE A 153 -1.25 -5.82 6.85
CA ILE A 153 -1.73 -5.54 5.49
C ILE A 153 -2.64 -4.31 5.59
N LEU A 154 -2.32 -3.26 4.84
CA LEU A 154 -3.18 -2.10 4.74
C LEU A 154 -4.44 -2.48 3.94
N GLY A 155 -5.59 -2.40 4.60
CA GLY A 155 -6.90 -2.62 3.99
C GLY A 155 -7.50 -1.35 3.41
N TYR A 156 -7.38 -0.22 4.11
CA TYR A 156 -7.85 1.06 3.62
C TYR A 156 -7.10 2.22 4.27
N ALA A 157 -6.75 3.22 3.47
CA ALA A 157 -6.42 4.57 3.94
C ALA A 157 -6.87 5.57 2.85
N PRO A 158 -7.09 6.86 3.18
CA PRO A 158 -7.55 7.85 2.20
C PRO A 158 -6.64 7.98 0.96
N PHE A 159 -5.35 7.68 1.10
CA PHE A 159 -4.34 7.75 0.05
C PHE A 159 -3.68 6.38 -0.24
N SER A 160 -4.29 5.27 0.18
CA SER A 160 -3.85 3.95 -0.29
C SER A 160 -4.09 3.80 -1.79
N TYR A 161 -3.38 2.91 -2.47
CA TYR A 161 -3.71 2.57 -3.86
C TYR A 161 -4.87 1.58 -3.95
N ASN A 162 -5.03 0.74 -2.94
CA ASN A 162 -6.01 -0.35 -2.93
C ASN A 162 -6.92 -0.23 -1.70
N ILE A 163 -8.15 -0.73 -1.85
CA ILE A 163 -9.13 -0.92 -0.80
C ILE A 163 -9.41 -2.42 -0.69
N ILE A 164 -9.38 -2.99 0.50
CA ILE A 164 -9.88 -4.35 0.77
C ILE A 164 -11.37 -4.25 1.08
N ASP A 165 -12.20 -4.73 0.16
CA ASP A 165 -13.67 -4.68 0.27
C ASP A 165 -14.22 -5.84 1.12
N GLU A 166 -13.62 -7.02 0.97
CA GLU A 166 -13.98 -8.21 1.72
C GLU A 166 -12.71 -9.01 2.09
N ALA A 167 -12.69 -9.60 3.28
CA ALA A 167 -11.62 -10.50 3.70
C ALA A 167 -12.20 -11.77 4.35
N LYS A 168 -11.70 -12.92 3.90
CA LYS A 168 -12.10 -14.25 4.38
C LYS A 168 -10.86 -15.10 4.63
N PHE A 169 -10.80 -15.73 5.79
CA PHE A 169 -9.73 -16.67 6.09
C PHE A 169 -10.14 -18.09 5.71
N MET A 170 -9.44 -18.70 4.74
CA MET A 170 -9.70 -20.05 4.25
C MET A 170 -8.40 -20.69 3.79
N ASP A 171 -8.23 -22.00 4.02
CA ASP A 171 -7.05 -22.77 3.59
C ASP A 171 -5.72 -22.20 4.12
N ASN A 172 -5.70 -21.74 5.37
CA ASN A 172 -4.57 -21.06 6.01
C ASN A 172 -4.11 -19.76 5.32
N LYS A 173 -5.02 -19.09 4.60
CA LYS A 173 -4.75 -17.86 3.85
C LYS A 173 -5.82 -16.82 4.11
N LEU A 174 -5.44 -15.55 4.12
CA LEU A 174 -6.38 -14.44 4.07
C LEU A 174 -6.65 -14.10 2.61
N LYS A 175 -7.81 -14.55 2.11
CA LYS A 175 -8.28 -14.23 0.77
C LYS A 175 -9.07 -12.93 0.84
N VAL A 176 -8.77 -11.99 -0.04
CA VAL A 176 -9.39 -10.68 -0.04
C VAL A 176 -9.86 -10.31 -1.44
N ASP A 177 -10.94 -9.54 -1.49
CA ASP A 177 -11.34 -8.82 -2.70
C ASP A 177 -10.88 -7.37 -2.56
N ILE A 178 -10.21 -6.86 -3.59
CA ILE A 178 -9.68 -5.51 -3.62
C ILE A 178 -10.20 -4.69 -4.79
N THR A 179 -10.30 -3.39 -4.58
CA THR A 179 -10.59 -2.37 -5.58
C THR A 179 -9.50 -1.30 -5.61
N GLN A 180 -9.32 -0.65 -6.76
CA GLN A 180 -8.53 0.58 -6.81
C GLN A 180 -9.16 1.65 -5.91
N ASN A 181 -8.34 2.36 -5.16
CA ASN A 181 -8.81 3.47 -4.37
C ASN A 181 -9.21 4.64 -5.28
N PHE A 182 -10.51 4.90 -5.38
CA PHE A 182 -11.08 5.96 -6.20
C PHE A 182 -10.51 7.35 -5.92
N ARG A 183 -9.99 7.60 -4.71
CA ARG A 183 -9.35 8.88 -4.35
C ARG A 183 -7.99 9.05 -5.00
N THR A 184 -7.24 7.96 -5.13
CA THR A 184 -5.88 7.96 -5.65
C THR A 184 -5.87 7.92 -7.17
N TYR A 185 -6.74 7.11 -7.77
CA TYR A 185 -6.81 6.94 -9.22
C TYR A 185 -7.69 7.97 -9.94
N MET A 186 -8.55 8.69 -9.21
CA MET A 186 -9.46 9.72 -9.77
C MET A 186 -10.21 9.27 -11.03
N SER A 187 -10.58 7.99 -11.10
CA SER A 187 -11.24 7.35 -12.24
C SER A 187 -12.64 6.86 -11.85
N GLU A 188 -13.59 6.95 -12.78
CA GLU A 188 -14.91 6.34 -12.64
C GLU A 188 -14.88 4.83 -12.99
N ASP A 189 -13.87 4.38 -13.73
CA ASP A 189 -13.64 2.97 -14.08
C ASP A 189 -12.61 2.37 -13.11
N ILE A 190 -13.10 1.93 -11.96
CA ILE A 190 -12.31 1.34 -10.88
C ILE A 190 -12.14 -0.15 -11.15
N LYS A 191 -10.89 -0.62 -11.22
CA LYS A 191 -10.58 -2.04 -11.36
C LYS A 191 -10.74 -2.78 -10.02
N SER A 192 -11.10 -4.05 -10.10
CA SER A 192 -11.19 -4.95 -8.94
C SER A 192 -10.55 -6.31 -9.24
N THR A 193 -10.04 -6.98 -8.21
CA THR A 193 -9.55 -8.36 -8.30
C THR A 193 -9.55 -9.02 -6.93
N SER A 194 -9.29 -10.32 -6.86
CA SER A 194 -9.02 -11.02 -5.60
C SER A 194 -7.51 -11.21 -5.41
N LEU A 195 -7.05 -11.09 -4.16
CA LEU A 195 -5.70 -11.42 -3.72
C LEU A 195 -5.73 -12.47 -2.59
N SER A 196 -4.57 -13.05 -2.29
CA SER A 196 -4.40 -14.07 -1.25
C SER A 196 -3.15 -13.75 -0.46
N PHE A 197 -3.23 -13.73 0.87
CA PHE A 197 -2.09 -13.46 1.76
C PHE A 197 -1.76 -14.68 2.62
N ILE A 198 -0.46 -14.94 2.76
CA ILE A 198 0.08 -16.08 3.49
C ILE A 198 1.22 -15.65 4.40
N TYR A 199 1.22 -16.15 5.64
CA TYR A 199 2.38 -16.04 6.51
C TYR A 199 3.39 -17.14 6.18
N LYS A 200 4.63 -16.74 5.87
CA LYS A 200 5.71 -17.65 5.47
C LYS A 200 7.06 -17.03 5.80
N ASN A 201 8.04 -17.82 6.23
CA ASN A 201 9.42 -17.35 6.45
C ASN A 201 9.53 -16.08 7.33
N GLY A 202 8.69 -15.96 8.36
CA GLY A 202 8.71 -14.81 9.29
C GLY A 202 8.13 -13.50 8.74
N ASN A 203 7.26 -13.56 7.72
CA ASN A 203 6.59 -12.39 7.17
C ASN A 203 5.27 -12.77 6.46
N VAL A 204 4.45 -11.79 6.11
CA VAL A 204 3.17 -11.95 5.38
C VAL A 204 3.35 -11.52 3.94
N TYR A 205 3.15 -12.43 3.00
CA TYR A 205 3.26 -12.13 1.57
C TYR A 205 1.91 -12.22 0.90
N GLU A 206 1.65 -11.32 -0.04
CA GLU A 206 0.70 -11.59 -1.11
C GLU A 206 1.22 -12.80 -1.91
N GLU A 207 0.38 -13.79 -2.19
CA GLU A 207 0.79 -15.12 -2.61
C GLU A 207 1.50 -15.11 -3.97
N SER A 208 0.98 -14.35 -4.93
CA SER A 208 1.55 -14.27 -6.28
C SER A 208 2.90 -13.55 -6.29
N TYR A 209 3.18 -12.64 -5.35
CA TYR A 209 4.52 -12.05 -5.16
C TYR A 209 5.60 -13.13 -5.14
N LEU A 210 5.39 -14.21 -4.37
CA LEU A 210 6.38 -15.25 -4.13
C LEU A 210 6.80 -16.00 -5.40
N SER A 211 5.91 -16.15 -6.38
CA SER A 211 6.19 -16.83 -7.65
C SER A 211 6.50 -15.86 -8.78
N ASP A 212 5.89 -14.67 -8.76
CA ASP A 212 5.79 -13.85 -9.96
C ASP A 212 6.78 -12.71 -10.02
N CYS A 213 7.18 -12.14 -8.89
CA CYS A 213 8.07 -10.99 -8.84
C CYS A 213 9.56 -11.36 -8.95
N GLU A 214 10.33 -10.56 -9.68
CA GLU A 214 11.79 -10.69 -9.75
C GLU A 214 12.46 -10.53 -8.37
N LEU A 215 11.98 -9.59 -7.54
CA LEU A 215 12.50 -9.43 -6.18
C LEU A 215 12.32 -10.70 -5.35
N ALA A 216 11.18 -11.39 -5.50
CA ALA A 216 10.89 -12.64 -4.80
C ALA A 216 11.90 -13.75 -5.17
N LYS A 217 12.32 -13.77 -6.45
CA LYS A 217 13.24 -14.75 -7.02
C LYS A 217 14.71 -14.51 -6.68
N LEU A 218 15.07 -13.36 -6.08
CA LEU A 218 16.42 -13.13 -5.61
C LEU A 218 16.81 -14.18 -4.57
N LYS A 219 17.86 -14.96 -4.88
CA LYS A 219 18.36 -16.03 -4.01
C LYS A 219 18.84 -15.49 -2.67
N SER A 220 19.63 -14.42 -2.71
CA SER A 220 20.07 -13.68 -1.53
C SER A 220 19.19 -12.45 -1.37
N LYS A 221 18.40 -12.42 -0.29
CA LYS A 221 17.55 -11.30 0.12
C LYS A 221 18.36 -10.19 0.79
N THR A 222 19.39 -9.75 0.08
CA THR A 222 20.39 -8.81 0.57
C THR A 222 20.71 -7.74 -0.48
N ILE A 223 21.40 -6.67 -0.13
CA ILE A 223 21.89 -5.70 -1.12
C ILE A 223 23.42 -5.77 -1.18
N PHE A 224 24.03 -5.52 -0.03
CA PHE A 224 25.45 -5.73 0.17
C PHE A 224 25.76 -7.23 0.26
N ASN A 225 26.92 -7.58 -0.26
CA ASN A 225 27.53 -8.90 -0.05
C ASN A 225 27.69 -9.16 1.45
N ASN A 226 27.98 -10.40 1.83
CA ASN A 226 28.16 -10.76 3.23
C ASN A 226 29.49 -10.20 3.77
N ILE A 227 29.48 -8.91 4.13
CA ILE A 227 30.62 -8.16 4.68
C ILE A 227 30.31 -7.73 6.13
N PRO A 228 31.30 -7.76 7.04
CA PRO A 228 31.10 -7.46 8.46
C PRO A 228 30.57 -6.06 8.75
N GLU A 229 30.86 -5.09 7.89
CA GLU A 229 30.47 -3.69 8.05
C GLU A 229 28.98 -3.42 7.77
N VAL A 230 28.20 -4.42 7.35
CA VAL A 230 26.73 -4.29 7.27
C VAL A 230 26.14 -4.57 8.66
N GLU A 231 25.82 -3.50 9.39
CA GLU A 231 25.33 -3.57 10.78
C GLU A 231 23.84 -3.89 10.87
N LYS A 232 23.07 -3.60 9.82
CA LYS A 232 21.61 -3.72 9.83
C LYS A 232 21.12 -4.31 8.52
N ARG A 233 20.20 -5.28 8.61
CA ARG A 233 19.42 -5.82 7.50
C ARG A 233 17.96 -5.96 7.95
N ILE A 234 17.07 -5.18 7.35
CA ILE A 234 15.62 -5.26 7.59
C ILE A 234 14.96 -5.75 6.31
N ARG A 235 13.98 -6.64 6.48
CA ARG A 235 13.03 -7.00 5.44
C ARG A 235 11.64 -6.61 5.94
N SER A 236 10.86 -5.97 5.08
CA SER A 236 9.48 -5.59 5.37
C SER A 236 8.63 -5.79 4.12
N ILE A 237 7.35 -5.43 4.21
CA ILE A 237 6.41 -5.45 3.10
C ILE A 237 5.91 -4.03 2.93
N ASP A 238 6.01 -3.52 1.70
CA ASP A 238 5.39 -2.28 1.31
C ASP A 238 3.87 -2.39 1.51
N MET A 239 3.33 -1.53 2.34
CA MET A 239 1.91 -1.55 2.71
C MET A 239 0.98 -1.22 1.54
N HIS A 240 1.52 -0.65 0.48
CA HIS A 240 0.76 -0.11 -0.64
C HIS A 240 0.66 -1.08 -1.83
N ASN A 241 1.76 -1.75 -2.18
CA ASN A 241 1.87 -2.67 -3.30
C ASN A 241 2.02 -4.14 -2.90
N TYR A 242 2.10 -4.40 -1.59
CA TYR A 242 2.28 -5.73 -1.01
C TYR A 242 3.51 -6.46 -1.58
N THR A 243 4.58 -5.70 -1.81
CA THR A 243 5.89 -6.22 -2.27
C THR A 243 6.90 -6.13 -1.16
N GLU A 244 7.86 -7.04 -1.13
CA GLU A 244 8.97 -6.94 -0.16
C GLU A 244 9.79 -5.66 -0.34
N THR A 245 10.26 -5.12 0.78
CA THR A 245 11.29 -4.09 0.83
C THR A 245 12.48 -4.60 1.64
N ILE A 246 13.69 -4.29 1.20
CA ILE A 246 14.93 -4.67 1.85
C ILE A 246 15.71 -3.39 2.14
N GLU A 247 16.01 -3.15 3.41
CA GLU A 247 16.84 -2.05 3.87
C GLU A 247 18.12 -2.61 4.48
N GLU A 248 19.27 -2.11 4.07
CA GLU A 248 20.57 -2.44 4.67
C GLU A 248 21.37 -1.19 5.01
N VAL A 249 22.08 -1.24 6.14
CA VAL A 249 22.99 -0.16 6.55
C VAL A 249 24.40 -0.69 6.61
N TYR A 250 25.25 -0.15 5.74
CA TYR A 250 26.70 -0.32 5.81
C TYR A 250 27.30 0.82 6.64
N LYS A 251 28.18 0.47 7.59
CA LYS A 251 28.90 1.44 8.41
C LYS A 251 30.35 1.06 8.58
N LYS A 252 31.25 1.99 8.24
CA LYS A 252 32.68 1.88 8.49
C LYS A 252 33.27 3.24 8.83
N ASN A 253 33.81 3.37 10.04
CA ASN A 253 34.25 4.65 10.59
C ASN A 253 33.11 5.68 10.50
N ASP A 254 33.36 6.83 9.90
CA ASP A 254 32.38 7.91 9.70
C ASP A 254 31.51 7.74 8.44
N THR A 255 31.72 6.67 7.66
CA THR A 255 30.91 6.41 6.46
C THR A 255 29.70 5.56 6.81
N ILE A 256 28.51 6.06 6.52
CA ILE A 256 27.24 5.34 6.62
C ILE A 256 26.60 5.36 5.24
N ILE A 257 26.20 4.19 4.74
CA ILE A 257 25.43 4.05 3.50
C ILE A 257 24.16 3.28 3.82
N THR A 258 23.02 3.92 3.63
CA THR A 258 21.72 3.27 3.69
C THR A 258 21.34 2.83 2.28
N ALA A 259 21.04 1.55 2.10
CA ALA A 259 20.60 0.99 0.84
C ALA A 259 19.18 0.44 0.95
N ASN A 260 18.34 0.74 -0.03
CA ASN A 260 16.97 0.20 -0.11
C ASN A 260 16.74 -0.48 -1.45
N LEU A 261 16.11 -1.65 -1.42
CA LEU A 261 15.69 -2.40 -2.59
C LEU A 261 14.21 -2.73 -2.47
N GLU A 262 13.44 -2.38 -3.49
CA GLU A 262 12.00 -2.56 -3.53
C GLU A 262 11.50 -2.87 -4.96
N GLY A 263 10.21 -3.22 -5.05
CA GLY A 263 9.52 -3.47 -6.31
C GLY A 263 9.11 -4.93 -6.52
N CYS A 264 8.58 -5.21 -7.71
CA CYS A 264 8.18 -6.55 -8.14
C CYS A 264 9.08 -7.02 -9.29
N ASP A 265 8.69 -6.79 -10.56
CA ASP A 265 9.53 -7.08 -11.73
C ASP A 265 10.49 -5.94 -12.02
N ASN A 266 9.98 -4.70 -11.93
CA ASN A 266 10.81 -3.51 -11.96
C ASN A 266 11.39 -3.29 -10.57
N LEU A 267 12.72 -3.38 -10.46
CA LEU A 267 13.42 -3.22 -9.19
C LEU A 267 13.91 -1.79 -9.04
N THR A 268 13.65 -1.18 -7.90
CA THR A 268 14.21 0.12 -7.52
C THR A 268 15.23 -0.10 -6.41
N LEU A 269 16.44 0.37 -6.65
CA LEU A 269 17.57 0.31 -5.74
C LEU A 269 18.03 1.74 -5.46
N SER A 270 18.09 2.13 -4.19
CA SER A 270 18.64 3.43 -3.78
C SER A 270 19.80 3.26 -2.80
N PHE A 271 20.78 4.16 -2.88
CA PHE A 271 21.87 4.28 -1.92
C PHE A 271 21.99 5.73 -1.47
N ASP A 272 21.94 5.96 -0.16
CA ASP A 272 22.01 7.28 0.45
C ASP A 272 23.21 7.36 1.40
N THR A 273 24.02 8.40 1.25
CA THR A 273 25.17 8.64 2.10
C THR A 273 25.47 10.13 2.24
N ASN A 274 26.12 10.51 3.33
CA ASN A 274 26.55 11.87 3.60
C ASN A 274 28.07 11.90 3.80
N TYR A 275 28.75 12.83 3.13
CA TYR A 275 30.17 13.09 3.32
C TYR A 275 30.39 14.43 3.98
N ASN A 276 31.31 14.49 4.94
CA ASN A 276 31.85 15.75 5.43
C ASN A 276 32.77 16.34 4.36
N VAL A 277 32.52 17.60 3.96
CA VAL A 277 33.21 18.23 2.84
C VAL A 277 33.66 19.63 3.26
N GLU A 278 34.86 20.01 2.86
CA GLU A 278 35.40 21.36 3.08
C GLU A 278 34.57 22.41 2.32
N ALA A 279 34.47 23.62 2.86
CA ALA A 279 33.53 24.63 2.36
C ALA A 279 33.78 25.02 0.89
N ASP A 280 35.04 25.05 0.45
CA ASP A 280 35.46 25.33 -0.93
C ASP A 280 35.18 24.16 -1.88
N LYS A 281 35.03 22.94 -1.38
CA LYS A 281 34.67 21.73 -2.14
C LYS A 281 33.17 21.50 -2.27
N MET A 282 32.36 22.23 -1.51
CA MET A 282 30.90 22.05 -1.52
C MET A 282 30.31 22.25 -2.92
N ASP A 283 30.81 23.19 -3.71
CA ASP A 283 30.30 23.52 -5.05
C ASP A 283 31.27 23.12 -6.19
N ASP A 284 32.35 22.40 -5.85
CA ASP A 284 33.35 21.92 -6.82
C ASP A 284 32.78 20.75 -7.63
N THR A 285 32.54 20.98 -8.92
CA THR A 285 31.93 20.00 -9.84
C THR A 285 32.83 18.78 -10.08
N GLU A 286 34.15 18.97 -10.10
CA GLU A 286 35.10 17.87 -10.31
C GLU A 286 35.17 16.99 -9.06
N PHE A 287 35.28 17.61 -7.88
CA PHE A 287 35.22 16.89 -6.60
C PHE A 287 33.96 16.04 -6.50
N ARG A 288 32.78 16.63 -6.74
CA ARG A 288 31.49 15.92 -6.72
C ARG A 288 31.48 14.73 -7.68
N LYS A 289 32.00 14.91 -8.91
CA LYS A 289 32.07 13.84 -9.90
C LYS A 289 32.99 12.70 -9.47
N VAL A 290 34.19 13.01 -9.02
CA VAL A 290 35.17 12.00 -8.57
C VAL A 290 34.64 11.23 -7.37
N THR A 291 34.08 11.92 -6.37
CA THR A 291 33.50 11.28 -5.18
C THR A 291 32.32 10.38 -5.54
N ALA A 292 31.42 10.82 -6.43
CA ALA A 292 30.30 9.99 -6.88
C ALA A 292 30.78 8.72 -7.60
N LEU A 293 31.78 8.82 -8.47
CA LEU A 293 32.34 7.65 -9.16
C LEU A 293 33.05 6.70 -8.20
N GLN A 294 33.76 7.22 -7.19
CA GLN A 294 34.38 6.39 -6.14
C GLN A 294 33.33 5.64 -5.31
N LEU A 295 32.22 6.30 -4.97
CA LEU A 295 31.10 5.65 -4.29
C LEU A 295 30.51 4.54 -5.17
N LEU A 296 30.25 4.80 -6.45
CA LEU A 296 29.76 3.77 -7.37
C LEU A 296 30.73 2.59 -7.52
N ASP A 297 32.04 2.85 -7.62
CA ASP A 297 33.05 1.78 -7.69
C ASP A 297 33.04 0.92 -6.41
N PHE A 298 32.89 1.54 -5.24
CA PHE A 298 32.70 0.82 -3.98
C PHE A 298 31.43 -0.04 -4.01
N LEU A 299 30.29 0.54 -4.40
CA LEU A 299 29.01 -0.18 -4.45
C LEU A 299 29.08 -1.36 -5.44
N ALA A 300 29.72 -1.18 -6.60
CA ALA A 300 29.88 -2.24 -7.59
C ALA A 300 30.72 -3.42 -7.05
N GLN A 301 31.68 -3.17 -6.16
CA GLN A 301 32.53 -4.22 -5.56
C GLN A 301 31.86 -4.91 -4.37
N HIS A 302 30.99 -4.20 -3.64
CA HIS A 302 30.47 -4.64 -2.35
C HIS A 302 28.98 -5.02 -2.35
N THR A 303 28.30 -4.94 -3.50
CA THR A 303 26.90 -5.35 -3.64
C THR A 303 26.74 -6.47 -4.65
N GLN A 304 25.58 -7.15 -4.62
CA GLN A 304 25.23 -8.12 -5.66
C GLN A 304 24.76 -7.48 -6.97
N PHE A 305 24.59 -6.16 -7.00
CA PHE A 305 24.09 -5.37 -8.15
C PHE A 305 25.22 -4.74 -8.98
N SER A 306 26.38 -5.39 -9.00
CA SER A 306 27.58 -4.89 -9.69
C SER A 306 27.33 -4.62 -11.18
N ALA A 307 26.54 -5.46 -11.85
CA ALA A 307 26.24 -5.30 -13.27
C ALA A 307 25.42 -4.03 -13.52
N GLU A 308 24.39 -3.79 -12.73
CA GLU A 308 23.53 -2.62 -12.84
C GLU A 308 24.27 -1.33 -12.46
N ILE A 309 25.10 -1.34 -11.41
CA ILE A 309 25.89 -0.17 -11.01
C ILE A 309 26.93 0.19 -12.08
N ASN A 310 27.52 -0.79 -12.75
CA ASN A 310 28.47 -0.57 -13.84
C ASN A 310 27.86 0.14 -15.06
N VAL A 311 26.53 0.04 -15.26
CA VAL A 311 25.81 0.83 -16.27
C VAL A 311 25.91 2.33 -15.93
N ILE A 312 25.64 2.69 -14.67
CA ILE A 312 25.71 4.07 -14.17
C ILE A 312 27.13 4.64 -14.31
N ILE A 313 28.13 3.85 -13.88
CA ILE A 313 29.56 4.22 -13.99
C ILE A 313 29.93 4.51 -15.45
N SER A 314 29.52 3.63 -16.36
CA SER A 314 29.82 3.74 -17.79
C SER A 314 29.18 4.99 -18.41
N TYR A 315 27.96 5.35 -17.97
CA TYR A 315 27.27 6.55 -18.41
C TYR A 315 27.99 7.82 -17.94
N TYR A 316 28.24 7.99 -16.63
CA TYR A 316 28.83 9.22 -16.09
C TYR A 316 30.34 9.37 -16.30
N LYS A 317 31.03 8.33 -16.78
CA LYS A 317 32.37 8.49 -17.37
C LYS A 317 32.37 9.40 -18.59
N LYS A 318 31.29 9.39 -19.38
CA LYS A 318 31.16 10.15 -20.64
C LYS A 318 30.28 11.41 -20.50
N HIS A 319 29.38 11.42 -19.53
CA HIS A 319 28.43 12.50 -19.31
C HIS A 319 28.77 13.31 -18.05
N LYS A 320 28.16 14.48 -17.91
CA LYS A 320 28.19 15.25 -16.66
C LYS A 320 27.19 14.63 -15.68
N ILE A 321 27.52 14.68 -14.39
CA ILE A 321 26.53 14.36 -13.36
C ILE A 321 25.65 15.61 -13.19
N ASN A 322 24.36 15.41 -13.39
CA ASN A 322 23.29 16.37 -13.10
C ASN A 322 22.20 15.64 -12.30
N ASP A 323 21.35 16.40 -11.63
CA ASP A 323 20.28 15.84 -10.79
C ASP A 323 19.11 15.26 -11.62
N GLU A 324 19.25 15.22 -12.95
CA GLU A 324 18.25 14.70 -13.88
C GLU A 324 18.16 13.18 -13.80
N PHE A 325 16.94 12.66 -13.91
CA PHE A 325 16.70 11.23 -14.02
C PHE A 325 16.89 10.79 -15.47
N ILE A 326 17.79 9.83 -15.68
CA ILE A 326 18.19 9.32 -16.98
C ILE A 326 17.33 8.09 -17.30
N GLU A 327 16.64 8.10 -18.44
CA GLU A 327 15.77 7.01 -18.90
C GLU A 327 16.07 6.56 -20.35
N ASP A 328 17.06 7.17 -20.99
CA ASP A 328 17.45 6.87 -22.38
C ASP A 328 18.35 5.63 -22.50
N VAL A 329 18.74 5.03 -21.37
CA VAL A 329 19.50 3.79 -21.32
C VAL A 329 18.55 2.59 -21.31
N PRO A 330 18.52 1.74 -22.36
CA PRO A 330 17.55 0.66 -22.46
C PRO A 330 17.57 -0.28 -21.25
N GLY A 331 16.40 -0.46 -20.63
CA GLY A 331 16.21 -1.33 -19.46
C GLY A 331 16.60 -0.71 -18.12
N PHE A 332 17.02 0.57 -18.10
CA PHE A 332 17.49 1.24 -16.90
C PHE A 332 16.96 2.66 -16.78
N GLY A 333 16.59 3.05 -15.57
CA GLY A 333 16.42 4.44 -15.16
C GLY A 333 17.37 4.75 -14.01
N PHE A 334 18.06 5.88 -13.96
CA PHE A 334 18.92 6.20 -12.81
C PHE A 334 19.24 7.69 -12.69
N ARG A 335 19.69 8.10 -11.49
CA ARG A 335 20.32 9.41 -11.26
C ARG A 335 21.31 9.37 -10.11
N ILE A 336 22.11 10.43 -10.01
CA ILE A 336 22.91 10.73 -8.82
C ILE A 336 22.56 12.15 -8.39
N LEU A 337 21.84 12.28 -7.29
CA LEU A 337 21.49 13.56 -6.68
C LEU A 337 22.60 13.96 -5.69
N ILE A 338 23.23 15.11 -5.92
CA ILE A 338 24.32 15.62 -5.06
C ILE A 338 23.94 16.99 -4.51
N GLN A 339 23.54 17.02 -3.24
CA GLN A 339 22.98 18.22 -2.62
C GLN A 339 23.63 18.54 -1.26
N LYS A 340 23.61 19.82 -0.88
CA LYS A 340 24.02 20.24 0.46
C LYS A 340 23.01 19.66 1.46
N ASN A 341 23.49 19.04 2.53
CA ASN A 341 22.61 18.52 3.56
C ASN A 341 21.94 19.69 4.30
N ASN A 342 20.61 19.63 4.41
CA ASN A 342 19.79 20.70 4.99
C ASN A 342 20.03 20.88 6.50
N GLU A 343 20.33 19.79 7.20
CA GLU A 343 20.55 19.76 8.64
C GLU A 343 22.01 20.11 8.97
N ASN A 344 22.95 19.66 8.15
CA ASN A 344 24.37 19.95 8.31
C ASN A 344 24.99 20.54 7.04
N LYS A 345 25.12 21.87 7.01
CA LYS A 345 25.66 22.61 5.86
C LYS A 345 27.13 22.32 5.53
N LYS A 346 27.84 21.51 6.33
CA LYS A 346 29.21 21.02 6.03
C LYS A 346 29.21 19.63 5.37
N GLN A 347 28.05 19.12 5.01
CA GLN A 347 27.90 17.81 4.39
C GLN A 347 27.29 17.91 2.99
N LEU A 348 27.77 17.04 2.10
CA LEU A 348 27.11 16.73 0.85
C LEU A 348 26.42 15.37 0.98
N ARG A 349 25.13 15.34 0.65
CA ARG A 349 24.35 14.11 0.50
C ARG A 349 24.49 13.62 -0.94
N PHE A 350 24.81 12.35 -1.08
CA PHE A 350 24.84 11.62 -2.34
C PHE A 350 23.73 10.58 -2.29
N LEU A 351 22.73 10.75 -3.15
CA LEU A 351 21.65 9.78 -3.33
C LEU A 351 21.75 9.21 -4.76
N ILE A 352 22.00 7.91 -4.84
CA ILE A 352 22.01 7.17 -6.10
C ILE A 352 20.69 6.42 -6.19
N ASP A 353 19.88 6.71 -7.21
CA ASP A 353 18.66 5.97 -7.51
C ASP A 353 18.87 5.18 -8.80
N LEU A 354 18.47 3.92 -8.81
CA LEU A 354 18.57 2.99 -9.93
C LEU A 354 17.27 2.19 -10.04
N LYS A 355 16.68 2.19 -11.23
CA LYS A 355 15.53 1.38 -11.61
C LYS A 355 15.96 0.40 -12.70
N LYS A 356 15.86 -0.89 -12.43
CA LYS A 356 15.99 -1.96 -13.44
C LYS A 356 14.61 -2.28 -13.99
N ILE A 357 14.40 -2.03 -15.27
CA ILE A 357 13.09 -2.15 -15.91
C ILE A 357 13.04 -3.49 -16.65
N VAL A 358 12.22 -4.41 -16.15
CA VAL A 358 11.98 -5.74 -16.74
C VAL A 358 10.60 -5.78 -17.39
N ASN A 359 9.60 -5.15 -16.76
CA ASN A 359 8.22 -5.14 -17.22
C ASN A 359 7.72 -3.69 -17.38
N PRO A 360 7.79 -3.12 -18.59
CA PRO A 360 7.35 -1.75 -18.84
C PRO A 360 5.86 -1.48 -18.55
N LYS A 361 5.04 -2.52 -18.37
CA LYS A 361 3.61 -2.39 -18.03
C LYS A 361 3.33 -2.40 -16.52
N GLN A 362 4.36 -2.53 -15.68
CA GLN A 362 4.28 -2.35 -14.22
C GLN A 362 4.83 -0.97 -13.86
N ASP A 363 4.18 0.07 -14.36
CA ASP A 363 4.49 1.48 -14.10
C ASP A 363 3.56 2.11 -13.05
N GLU A 364 2.34 1.60 -12.86
CA GLU A 364 1.43 2.03 -11.78
C GLU A 364 1.29 0.98 -10.65
N ASN A 365 0.84 1.45 -9.49
CA ASN A 365 0.72 0.64 -8.26
C ASN A 365 -0.28 -0.52 -8.39
N TRP A 366 -1.33 -0.38 -9.19
CA TRP A 366 -2.32 -1.43 -9.40
C TRP A 366 -1.72 -2.61 -10.16
N GLU A 367 -1.02 -2.35 -11.25
CA GLU A 367 -0.33 -3.35 -12.06
C GLU A 367 0.77 -4.05 -11.25
N ILE A 368 1.45 -3.31 -10.36
CA ILE A 368 2.38 -3.89 -9.40
C ILE A 368 1.63 -4.82 -8.44
N ALA A 369 0.62 -4.33 -7.70
CA ALA A 369 -0.09 -5.10 -6.68
C ALA A 369 -0.75 -6.38 -7.24
N THR A 370 -1.28 -6.30 -8.47
CA THR A 370 -1.96 -7.41 -9.15
C THR A 370 -1.03 -8.29 -9.99
N ARG A 371 0.28 -8.01 -9.99
CA ARG A 371 1.30 -8.72 -10.77
C ARG A 371 0.95 -8.80 -12.26
N ALA A 372 0.36 -7.74 -12.82
CA ALA A 372 -0.08 -7.73 -14.19
C ALA A 372 1.10 -8.07 -15.13
N ARG A 373 0.93 -9.13 -15.93
CA ARG A 373 1.88 -9.55 -16.96
C ARG A 373 1.41 -9.10 -18.34
N GLY A 374 2.37 -8.67 -19.15
CA GLY A 374 2.13 -8.12 -20.47
C GLY A 374 1.73 -9.10 -21.54
#